data_AF-A0A1A3S5M0-F1
#
_entry.id   AF-A0A1A3S5M0-F1
#
_cell.length_a   1.000
_cell.length_b   1.000
_cell.length_c   1.000
_cell.angle_alpha   90.00
_cell.angle_beta   90.00
_cell.angle_gamma   90.00
#
_symmetry.space_group_name_H-M   'P 1'
#
loop_
_entity.id
_entity.type
_entity.pdbx_description
1 polymer ?
#
loop_
_entity_poly.entity_id
_entity_poly.type
_entity_poly.pdbx_seq_one_letter_code
_entity_poly.pdbx_strand_id
1 'polypeptide(L)'
;MLPAGLVASAMVSASSANLGPGFDTLGLALSLYDEIVVETTESGLVVLVEGEGAGQLPVGPEHLVVRALDCGLRAMGVRAPGLVVRCRNAIPHSRGLGSSAAAAVGGLAAANGLVAQTDWTPLSDAQLIQLSSEFEGHPDNAAAAVLGGAVVAWADRSGTHPQYAAVPLRLHPDIHLYAAIPEERSLTADTRVLLREQISHEDARFNVSRAALLVVALTERPDLLMAATEDVLHQSERAPAMPASAEYLRLLRRHNIATTLSGAGPSLIALTTAPELPSEVMEYGTKIGFTITEMTAGEPARWSPGVTVVG
;
A
#
# COMPACT_ATOMS: atom_id res chain seq x y z
N MET A 1 16.75 1.69 26.77
CA MET A 1 16.18 3.04 26.52
C MET A 1 17.04 3.69 25.46
N LEU A 2 16.44 4.32 24.46
CA LEU A 2 17.16 5.16 23.50
C LEU A 2 17.54 6.49 24.17
N PRO A 3 18.72 7.06 23.87
CA PRO A 3 19.08 8.41 24.31
C PRO A 3 18.20 9.45 23.59
N ALA A 4 18.03 10.62 24.21
CA ALA A 4 17.45 11.79 23.55
C ALA A 4 18.40 12.34 22.47
N GLY A 5 17.85 13.00 21.46
CA GLY A 5 18.59 13.65 20.37
C GLY A 5 18.90 12.76 19.16
N LEU A 6 18.40 11.52 19.10
CA LEU A 6 18.48 10.71 17.89
C LEU A 6 17.43 11.19 16.89
N VAL A 7 17.80 11.27 15.62
CA VAL A 7 16.88 11.65 14.53
C VAL A 7 16.93 10.59 13.44
N ALA A 8 15.78 10.20 12.91
CA ALA A 8 15.67 9.28 11.78
C ALA A 8 14.58 9.74 10.82
N SER A 9 14.72 9.38 9.55
CA SER A 9 13.65 9.52 8.57
C SER A 9 13.27 8.17 7.97
N ALA A 10 12.04 8.09 7.48
CA ALA A 10 11.53 7.01 6.65
C ALA A 10 10.76 7.60 5.46
N MET A 11 10.86 6.94 4.31
CA MET A 11 10.10 7.24 3.10
C MET A 11 9.47 5.94 2.62
N VAL A 12 8.15 5.95 2.45
CA VAL A 12 7.37 4.73 2.17
C VAL A 12 6.41 4.98 1.03
N SER A 13 6.36 4.04 0.08
CA SER A 13 5.52 4.10 -1.10
C SER A 13 4.05 3.76 -0.78
N ALA A 14 3.15 4.37 -1.55
CA ALA A 14 1.78 3.92 -1.72
C ALA A 14 1.77 2.52 -2.31
N SER A 15 0.63 1.84 -2.21
CA SER A 15 0.49 0.54 -2.87
C SER A 15 -0.94 0.27 -3.36
N SER A 16 -1.03 -0.44 -4.47
CA SER A 16 -2.26 -1.03 -4.97
C SER A 16 -2.27 -2.52 -4.69
N ALA A 17 -3.30 -2.98 -3.97
CA ALA A 17 -3.52 -4.40 -3.68
C ALA A 17 -4.45 -5.06 -4.70
N ASN A 18 -4.55 -6.39 -4.63
CA ASN A 18 -5.37 -7.30 -5.44
C ASN A 18 -4.96 -7.42 -6.91
N LEU A 19 -4.80 -6.29 -7.60
CA LEU A 19 -4.48 -6.22 -9.03
C LEU A 19 -5.42 -7.06 -9.90
N GLY A 20 -6.71 -7.11 -9.53
CA GLY A 20 -7.70 -7.99 -10.14
C GLY A 20 -7.83 -9.30 -9.36
N PRO A 21 -7.45 -10.46 -9.91
CA PRO A 21 -7.72 -11.76 -9.30
C PRO A 21 -6.85 -12.10 -8.08
N GLY A 22 -5.78 -11.35 -7.82
CA GLY A 22 -4.82 -11.60 -6.74
C GLY A 22 -5.30 -11.11 -5.38
N PHE A 23 -6.56 -11.38 -5.05
CA PHE A 23 -7.22 -10.90 -3.83
C PHE A 23 -6.45 -11.30 -2.55
N ASP A 24 -6.12 -10.32 -1.70
CA ASP A 24 -5.34 -10.45 -0.46
C ASP A 24 -3.94 -11.10 -0.65
N THR A 25 -3.40 -11.10 -1.87
CA THR A 25 -2.07 -11.70 -2.16
C THR A 25 -1.16 -10.82 -3.02
N LEU A 26 -1.65 -10.25 -4.13
CA LEU A 26 -0.83 -9.42 -5.00
C LEU A 26 -0.83 -7.97 -4.54
N GLY A 27 0.36 -7.38 -4.47
CA GLY A 27 0.55 -5.96 -4.19
C GLY A 27 1.51 -5.33 -5.18
N LEU A 28 1.34 -4.04 -5.44
CA LEU A 28 2.23 -3.23 -6.27
C LEU A 28 2.50 -1.91 -5.57
N ALA A 29 3.76 -1.64 -5.24
CA ALA A 29 4.20 -0.35 -4.76
C ALA A 29 4.08 0.68 -5.89
N LEU A 30 3.71 1.91 -5.55
CA LEU A 30 3.51 3.02 -6.48
C LEU A 30 4.42 4.18 -6.10
N SER A 31 4.86 4.95 -7.10
CA SER A 31 5.77 6.09 -6.95
C SER A 31 5.11 7.35 -6.37
N LEU A 32 4.46 7.18 -5.21
CA LEU A 32 3.84 8.23 -4.40
C LEU A 32 4.16 7.91 -2.94
N TYR A 33 4.67 8.88 -2.18
CA TYR A 33 5.35 8.57 -0.92
C TYR A 33 4.85 9.42 0.25
N ASP A 34 4.80 8.79 1.42
CA ASP A 34 4.76 9.50 2.69
C ASP A 34 6.19 9.59 3.26
N GLU A 35 6.48 10.74 3.87
CA GLU A 35 7.75 11.00 4.55
C GLU A 35 7.50 11.13 6.06
N ILE A 36 8.27 10.41 6.86
CA ILE A 36 8.18 10.43 8.32
C ILE A 36 9.55 10.77 8.88
N VAL A 37 9.60 11.75 9.77
CA VAL A 37 10.80 12.12 10.52
C VAL A 37 10.50 11.98 12.01
N VAL A 38 11.38 11.28 12.72
CA VAL A 38 11.23 11.03 14.15
C VAL A 38 12.47 11.47 14.89
N GLU A 39 12.26 12.10 16.03
CA GLU A 39 13.29 12.56 16.95
C GLU A 39 13.00 12.03 18.36
N THR A 40 14.01 11.49 19.05
CA THR A 40 13.89 11.10 20.46
C THR A 40 14.10 12.32 21.37
N THR A 41 13.26 12.48 22.37
CA THR A 41 13.34 13.56 23.37
C THR A 41 13.43 13.01 24.79
N GLU A 42 13.71 13.87 25.77
CA GLU A 42 13.78 13.49 27.19
C GLU A 42 12.43 13.00 27.75
N SER A 43 11.30 13.48 27.23
CA SER A 43 9.95 13.02 27.59
C SER A 43 8.89 13.55 26.63
N GLY A 44 7.69 12.98 26.71
CA GLY A 44 6.49 13.46 26.02
C GLY A 44 6.34 12.94 24.59
N LEU A 45 5.21 13.26 23.97
CA LEU A 45 4.89 12.90 22.58
C LEU A 45 4.35 14.14 21.87
N VAL A 46 4.93 14.47 20.73
CA VAL A 46 4.43 15.50 19.80
C VAL A 46 4.27 14.87 18.44
N VAL A 47 3.09 15.00 17.84
CA VAL A 47 2.81 14.52 16.49
C VAL A 47 2.39 15.69 15.61
N LEU A 48 3.10 15.89 14.51
CA LEU A 48 2.83 16.91 13.51
C LEU A 48 2.50 16.21 12.19
N VAL A 49 1.39 16.60 11.56
CA VAL A 49 0.92 16.00 10.31
C VAL A 49 0.68 17.10 9.29
N GLU A 50 1.33 16.99 8.13
CA GLU A 50 1.15 17.84 6.96
C GLU A 50 0.64 17.03 5.77
N GLY A 51 -0.07 17.68 4.85
CA GLY A 51 -0.62 17.04 3.66
C GLY A 51 -1.89 16.23 3.93
N GLU A 52 -1.98 15.02 3.36
CA GLU A 52 -3.16 14.16 3.47
C GLU A 52 -3.48 13.80 4.94
N GLY A 53 -4.73 14.02 5.34
CA GLY A 53 -5.21 13.78 6.70
C GLY A 53 -4.83 14.85 7.75
N ALA A 54 -4.13 15.93 7.37
CA ALA A 54 -3.81 17.03 8.28
C ALA A 54 -5.08 17.62 8.93
N GLY A 55 -5.05 17.80 10.26
CA GLY A 55 -6.20 18.26 11.05
C GLY A 55 -7.34 17.25 11.22
N GLN A 56 -7.24 16.06 10.61
CA GLN A 56 -8.25 14.99 10.71
C GLN A 56 -7.71 13.76 11.45
N LEU A 57 -6.41 13.47 11.31
CA LEU A 57 -5.76 12.37 12.00
C LEU A 57 -5.58 12.66 13.49
N PRO A 58 -5.62 11.61 14.33
CA PRO A 58 -5.21 11.72 15.73
C PRO A 58 -3.79 12.27 15.86
N VAL A 59 -3.50 13.03 16.91
CA VAL A 59 -2.15 13.59 17.18
C VAL A 59 -1.55 13.06 18.49
N GLY A 60 -2.13 12.00 19.05
CA GLY A 60 -1.67 11.33 20.26
C GLY A 60 -1.11 9.92 20.03
N PRO A 61 -0.97 9.11 21.11
CA PRO A 61 -0.46 7.74 21.06
C PRO A 61 -1.26 6.80 20.15
N GLU A 62 -2.51 7.16 19.84
CA GLU A 62 -3.40 6.44 18.95
C GLU A 62 -3.06 6.62 17.46
N HIS A 63 -2.22 7.59 17.09
CA HIS A 63 -1.74 7.77 15.72
C HIS A 63 -1.02 6.51 15.22
N LEU A 64 -1.39 6.01 14.04
CA LEU A 64 -0.91 4.72 13.53
C LEU A 64 0.62 4.64 13.42
N VAL A 65 1.27 5.67 12.86
CA VAL A 65 2.75 5.77 12.82
C VAL A 65 3.36 5.65 14.22
N VAL A 66 2.79 6.29 15.25
CA VAL A 66 3.28 6.20 16.64
C VAL A 66 3.14 4.78 17.16
N ARG A 67 1.97 4.16 16.98
CA ARG A 67 1.72 2.78 17.40
C ARG A 67 2.68 1.79 16.74
N ALA A 68 2.94 1.97 15.44
CA ALA A 68 3.84 1.14 14.67
C ALA A 68 5.30 1.34 15.09
N LEU A 69 5.72 2.59 15.30
CA LEU A 69 7.04 2.91 15.83
C LEU A 69 7.27 2.28 17.22
N ASP A 70 6.32 2.46 18.14
CA ASP A 70 6.38 1.84 19.47
C ASP A 70 6.37 0.31 19.41
N CYS A 71 5.69 -0.27 18.43
CA CYS A 71 5.71 -1.70 18.16
C CYS A 71 7.11 -2.14 17.74
N GLY A 72 7.72 -1.45 16.76
CA GLY A 72 9.07 -1.75 16.27
C GLY A 72 10.13 -1.61 17.36
N LEU A 73 10.10 -0.52 18.13
CA LEU A 73 11.00 -0.32 19.27
C LEU A 73 10.87 -1.47 20.29
N ARG A 74 9.64 -1.86 20.65
CA ARG A 74 9.41 -2.99 21.56
C ARG A 74 9.91 -4.31 20.99
N ALA A 75 9.70 -4.58 19.71
CA ALA A 75 10.18 -5.80 19.05
C ALA A 75 11.72 -5.89 19.07
N MET A 76 12.41 -4.75 19.04
CA MET A 76 13.87 -4.67 19.19
C MET A 76 14.34 -4.60 20.66
N GLY A 77 13.44 -4.72 21.64
CA GLY A 77 13.78 -4.68 23.07
C GLY A 77 14.11 -3.28 23.61
N VAL A 78 13.80 -2.22 22.86
CA VAL A 78 14.10 -0.83 23.21
C VAL A 78 12.83 -0.01 23.45
N ARG A 79 13.02 1.19 24.02
CA ARG A 79 11.96 2.17 24.30
C ARG A 79 12.55 3.57 24.17
N ALA A 80 11.75 4.54 23.75
CA ALA A 80 12.10 5.95 23.77
C ALA A 80 11.43 6.65 24.98
N PRO A 81 12.12 7.59 25.65
CA PRO A 81 11.53 8.32 26.78
C PRO A 81 10.53 9.39 26.31
N GLY A 82 10.79 10.00 25.14
CA GLY A 82 9.86 10.87 24.44
C GLY A 82 10.14 10.89 22.94
N LEU A 83 9.17 11.37 22.17
CA LEU A 83 9.20 11.38 20.71
C LEU A 83 8.59 12.67 20.13
N VAL A 84 9.23 13.19 19.09
CA VAL A 84 8.59 14.11 18.13
C VAL A 84 8.48 13.38 16.80
N VAL A 85 7.26 13.20 16.30
CA VAL A 85 6.94 12.53 15.05
C VAL A 85 6.38 13.55 14.07
N ARG A 86 7.02 13.71 12.92
CA ARG A 86 6.60 14.62 11.85
C ARG A 86 6.27 13.80 10.62
N CYS A 87 5.03 13.87 10.15
CA CYS A 87 4.54 13.14 9.00
C CYS A 87 4.19 14.14 7.89
N ARG A 88 4.73 13.94 6.69
CA ARG A 88 4.34 14.65 5.48
C ARG A 88 3.71 13.63 4.55
N ASN A 89 2.38 13.64 4.50
CA ASN A 89 1.62 12.62 3.81
C ASN A 89 1.22 13.10 2.41
N ALA A 90 1.58 12.34 1.38
CA ALA A 90 1.12 12.57 0.01
C ALA A 90 0.19 11.46 -0.48
N ILE A 91 0.16 10.30 0.19
CA ILE A 91 -0.67 9.17 -0.20
C ILE A 91 -2.13 9.45 0.17
N PRO A 92 -3.09 9.42 -0.77
CA PRO A 92 -4.49 9.67 -0.46
C PRO A 92 -5.11 8.65 0.49
N HIS A 93 -5.70 9.16 1.57
CA HIS A 93 -6.35 8.34 2.59
C HIS A 93 -7.69 7.80 2.08
N SER A 94 -8.02 6.56 2.45
CA SER A 94 -9.34 5.96 2.17
C SER A 94 -9.68 5.95 0.67
N ARG A 95 -8.67 5.86 -0.20
CA ARG A 95 -8.83 5.80 -1.66
C ARG A 95 -8.30 4.51 -2.30
N GLY A 96 -7.90 3.51 -1.52
CA GLY A 96 -7.40 2.24 -2.04
C GLY A 96 -5.92 2.23 -2.45
N LEU A 97 -5.13 3.20 -1.97
CA LEU A 97 -3.70 3.36 -2.27
C LEU A 97 -2.77 2.97 -1.10
N GLY A 98 -3.26 2.15 -0.17
CA GLY A 98 -2.39 1.56 0.87
C GLY A 98 -1.87 2.52 1.95
N SER A 99 -2.46 3.71 2.14
CA SER A 99 -2.01 4.71 3.12
C SER A 99 -1.86 4.16 4.56
N SER A 100 -2.78 3.33 5.04
CA SER A 100 -2.69 2.74 6.39
C SER A 100 -1.48 1.79 6.52
N ALA A 101 -1.29 0.92 5.52
CA ALA A 101 -0.13 0.05 5.46
C ALA A 101 1.18 0.84 5.36
N ALA A 102 1.20 1.91 4.54
CA ALA A 102 2.36 2.80 4.41
C ALA A 102 2.71 3.49 5.75
N ALA A 103 1.71 3.94 6.51
CA ALA A 103 1.90 4.51 7.84
C ALA A 103 2.46 3.48 8.86
N ALA A 104 1.98 2.23 8.81
CA ALA A 104 2.50 1.16 9.67
C ALA A 104 3.96 0.81 9.31
N VAL A 105 4.25 0.60 8.02
CA VAL A 105 5.61 0.34 7.53
C VAL A 105 6.54 1.53 7.85
N GLY A 106 6.06 2.75 7.70
CA GLY A 106 6.82 3.97 7.95
C GLY A 106 7.20 4.16 9.41
N GLY A 107 6.29 3.87 10.35
CA GLY A 107 6.60 3.88 11.78
C GLY A 107 7.67 2.84 12.15
N LEU A 108 7.57 1.62 11.61
CA LEU A 108 8.56 0.56 11.83
C LEU A 108 9.92 0.89 11.19
N ALA A 109 9.92 1.43 9.98
CA ALA A 109 11.13 1.86 9.27
C ALA A 109 11.82 3.04 9.99
N ALA A 110 11.05 4.00 10.51
CA ALA A 110 11.61 5.07 11.34
C ALA A 110 12.22 4.52 12.65
N ALA A 111 11.58 3.52 13.28
CA ALA A 111 12.15 2.83 14.43
C ALA A 111 13.51 2.17 14.09
N ASN A 112 13.63 1.54 12.92
CA ASN A 112 14.91 1.01 12.43
C ASN A 112 15.97 2.10 12.30
N GLY A 113 15.63 3.26 11.74
CA GLY A 113 16.57 4.39 11.61
C GLY A 113 17.05 4.96 12.94
N LEU A 114 16.21 4.96 13.98
CA LEU A 114 16.62 5.34 15.33
C LEU A 114 17.55 4.30 15.94
N VAL A 115 17.19 3.01 15.83
CA VAL A 115 17.95 1.90 16.40
C VAL A 115 19.31 1.73 15.73
N ALA A 116 19.41 2.00 14.43
CA ALA A 116 20.66 1.93 13.67
C ALA A 116 21.76 2.91 14.14
N GLN A 117 21.42 3.87 15.01
CA GLN A 117 22.36 4.79 15.66
C GLN A 117 22.87 4.27 17.01
N THR A 118 22.54 3.03 17.36
CA THR A 118 22.87 2.38 18.63
C THR A 118 23.49 1.01 18.39
N ASP A 119 23.88 0.31 19.46
CA ASP A 119 24.39 -1.07 19.40
C ASP A 119 23.28 -2.13 19.23
N TRP A 120 22.01 -1.72 19.12
CA TRP A 120 20.88 -2.62 18.92
C TRP A 120 20.67 -2.93 17.43
N THR A 121 20.14 -4.11 17.13
CA THR A 121 19.93 -4.58 15.76
C THR A 121 18.58 -4.08 15.21
N PRO A 122 18.56 -3.40 14.05
CA PRO A 122 17.32 -3.06 13.35
C PRO A 122 16.51 -4.30 12.93
N LEU A 123 15.21 -4.13 12.70
CA LEU A 123 14.35 -5.16 12.12
C LEU A 123 14.76 -5.47 10.68
N SER A 124 14.76 -6.76 10.34
CA SER A 124 14.85 -7.25 8.96
C SER A 124 13.57 -6.98 8.16
N ASP A 125 13.64 -7.03 6.83
CA ASP A 125 12.46 -6.89 5.97
C ASP A 125 11.35 -7.90 6.30
N ALA A 126 11.72 -9.15 6.61
CA ALA A 126 10.77 -10.17 7.04
C ALA A 126 10.03 -9.77 8.33
N GLN A 127 10.73 -9.14 9.28
CA GLN A 127 10.10 -8.63 10.51
C GLN A 127 9.26 -7.38 10.25
N LEU A 128 9.69 -6.50 9.33
CA LEU A 128 8.89 -5.35 8.91
C LEU A 128 7.58 -5.81 8.27
N ILE A 129 7.63 -6.79 7.37
CA ILE A 129 6.43 -7.40 6.74
C ILE A 129 5.53 -8.01 7.80
N GLN A 130 6.08 -8.84 8.69
CA GLN A 130 5.30 -9.48 9.76
C GLN A 130 4.57 -8.45 10.63
N LEU A 131 5.31 -7.50 11.21
CA LEU A 131 4.77 -6.55 12.18
C LEU A 131 3.80 -5.55 11.54
N SER A 132 4.08 -5.09 10.32
CA SER A 132 3.15 -4.17 9.61
C SER A 132 1.86 -4.88 9.19
N SER A 133 1.96 -6.13 8.72
CA SER A 133 0.78 -6.92 8.31
C SER A 133 -0.14 -7.26 9.48
N GLU A 134 0.38 -7.34 10.71
CA GLU A 134 -0.43 -7.50 11.92
C GLU A 134 -1.35 -6.31 12.22
N PHE A 135 -1.01 -5.08 11.77
CA PHE A 135 -1.89 -3.91 11.91
C PHE A 135 -3.10 -3.96 10.97
N GLU A 136 -2.90 -4.47 9.75
CA GLU A 136 -3.92 -4.49 8.68
C GLU A 136 -4.74 -5.80 8.67
N GLY A 137 -4.12 -6.90 9.10
CA GLY A 137 -4.68 -8.25 9.04
C GLY A 137 -4.46 -8.97 7.69
N HIS A 138 -3.79 -8.32 6.74
CA HIS A 138 -3.39 -8.87 5.45
C HIS A 138 -2.05 -8.26 4.98
N PRO A 139 -1.25 -9.00 4.19
CA PRO A 139 0.14 -8.62 3.93
C PRO A 139 0.40 -7.91 2.60
N ASP A 140 -0.54 -7.88 1.66
CA ASP A 140 -0.33 -7.40 0.30
C ASP A 140 0.16 -5.94 0.19
N ASN A 141 -0.56 -4.97 0.79
CA ASN A 141 -0.17 -3.57 0.78
C ASN A 141 1.11 -3.33 1.59
N ALA A 142 1.22 -3.98 2.75
CA ALA A 142 2.35 -3.83 3.66
C ALA A 142 3.64 -4.38 3.05
N ALA A 143 3.58 -5.57 2.46
CA ALA A 143 4.71 -6.17 1.77
C ALA A 143 5.15 -5.38 0.55
N ALA A 144 4.20 -4.83 -0.23
CA ALA A 144 4.53 -3.96 -1.35
C ALA A 144 5.27 -2.70 -0.87
N ALA A 145 4.79 -2.06 0.19
CA ALA A 145 5.45 -0.89 0.77
C ALA A 145 6.85 -1.21 1.35
N VAL A 146 7.07 -2.38 1.94
CA VAL A 146 8.38 -2.80 2.45
C VAL A 146 9.35 -3.12 1.29
N LEU A 147 8.96 -3.99 0.37
CA LEU A 147 9.85 -4.57 -0.64
C LEU A 147 9.95 -3.77 -1.93
N GLY A 148 9.02 -2.85 -2.18
CA GLY A 148 8.90 -2.14 -3.45
C GLY A 148 8.45 -3.07 -4.59
N GLY A 149 8.28 -2.48 -5.78
CA GLY A 149 7.86 -3.24 -6.96
C GLY A 149 6.54 -3.98 -6.79
N ALA A 150 6.37 -5.07 -7.54
CA ALA A 150 5.27 -6.01 -7.36
C ALA A 150 5.65 -7.09 -6.35
N VAL A 151 4.68 -7.64 -5.62
CA VAL A 151 4.91 -8.71 -4.64
C VAL A 151 3.83 -9.78 -4.72
N VAL A 152 4.20 -11.01 -4.33
CA VAL A 152 3.27 -12.06 -3.93
C VAL A 152 3.39 -12.25 -2.43
N ALA A 153 2.32 -11.92 -1.70
CA ALA A 153 2.25 -12.06 -0.26
C ALA A 153 1.28 -13.18 0.14
N TRP A 154 1.54 -13.81 1.28
CA TRP A 154 0.68 -14.86 1.83
C TRP A 154 0.71 -14.85 3.36
N ALA A 155 -0.29 -15.51 3.95
CA ALA A 155 -0.38 -15.74 5.38
C ALA A 155 -0.44 -17.25 5.67
N ASP A 156 0.48 -17.76 6.47
CA ASP A 156 0.36 -19.09 7.07
C ASP A 156 -0.48 -18.97 8.36
N ARG A 157 -1.62 -19.67 8.37
CA ARG A 157 -2.58 -19.69 9.48
C ARG A 157 -2.60 -21.02 10.22
N SER A 158 -1.61 -21.89 10.01
CA SER A 158 -1.50 -23.19 10.70
C SER A 158 -1.14 -23.05 12.18
N GLY A 159 -0.49 -21.95 12.57
CA GLY A 159 -0.09 -21.64 13.95
C GLY A 159 -1.15 -20.87 14.76
N THR A 160 -0.82 -20.58 16.03
CA THR A 160 -1.66 -19.77 16.93
C THR A 160 -1.75 -18.30 16.52
N HIS A 161 -0.71 -17.80 15.85
CA HIS A 161 -0.65 -16.46 15.27
C HIS A 161 -0.36 -16.58 13.77
N PRO A 162 -1.02 -15.79 12.91
CA PRO A 162 -0.71 -15.76 11.48
C PRO A 162 0.74 -15.33 11.24
N GLN A 163 1.45 -16.06 10.37
CA GLN A 163 2.75 -15.65 9.87
C GLN A 163 2.59 -15.05 8.47
N TYR A 164 3.07 -13.83 8.28
CA TYR A 164 2.98 -13.09 7.03
C TYR A 164 4.34 -13.07 6.34
N ALA A 165 4.33 -13.37 5.05
CA ALA A 165 5.53 -13.35 4.23
C ALA A 165 5.21 -12.88 2.82
N ALA A 166 6.23 -12.43 2.10
CA ALA A 166 6.10 -12.05 0.71
C ALA A 166 7.40 -12.25 -0.05
N VAL A 167 7.29 -12.35 -1.37
CA VAL A 167 8.42 -12.37 -2.30
C VAL A 167 8.24 -11.30 -3.37
N PRO A 168 9.31 -10.60 -3.79
CA PRO A 168 9.23 -9.59 -4.82
C PRO A 168 9.11 -10.24 -6.21
N LEU A 169 8.39 -9.55 -7.09
CA LEU A 169 8.30 -9.80 -8.51
C LEU A 169 8.97 -8.65 -9.27
N ARG A 170 9.77 -8.99 -10.27
CA ARG A 170 10.31 -7.99 -11.20
C ARG A 170 9.24 -7.62 -12.22
N LEU A 171 8.70 -6.41 -12.12
CA LEU A 171 7.76 -5.90 -13.11
C LEU A 171 8.45 -5.79 -14.49
N HIS A 172 7.74 -6.19 -15.53
CA HIS A 172 8.20 -6.07 -16.90
C HIS A 172 8.40 -4.58 -17.25
N PRO A 173 9.55 -4.20 -17.85
CA PRO A 173 9.90 -2.78 -18.05
C PRO A 173 8.94 -2.03 -18.97
N ASP A 174 8.26 -2.72 -19.88
CA ASP A 174 7.29 -2.11 -20.79
C ASP A 174 5.92 -1.86 -20.14
N ILE A 175 5.72 -2.20 -18.86
CA ILE A 175 4.45 -1.93 -18.18
C ILE A 175 4.47 -0.52 -17.62
N HIS A 176 3.58 0.33 -18.14
CA HIS A 176 3.25 1.65 -17.63
C HIS A 176 2.06 1.56 -16.66
N LEU A 177 2.11 2.33 -15.57
CA LEU A 177 1.10 2.34 -14.53
C LEU A 177 0.36 3.68 -14.51
N TYR A 178 -0.96 3.61 -14.40
CA TYR A 178 -1.81 4.79 -14.29
C TYR A 178 -2.79 4.60 -13.14
N ALA A 179 -2.66 5.43 -12.09
CA ALA A 179 -3.64 5.46 -11.01
C ALA A 179 -4.73 6.48 -11.35
N ALA A 180 -5.98 6.04 -11.34
CA ALA A 180 -7.13 6.94 -11.40
C ALA A 180 -7.73 7.08 -10.00
N ILE A 181 -7.62 8.28 -9.43
CA ILE A 181 -7.93 8.59 -8.03
C ILE A 181 -9.14 9.52 -8.01
N PRO A 182 -10.30 9.07 -7.51
CA PRO A 182 -11.48 9.93 -7.40
C PRO A 182 -11.34 10.92 -6.23
N GLU A 183 -12.09 12.02 -6.27
CA GLU A 183 -12.20 12.93 -5.12
C GLU A 183 -12.88 12.24 -3.91
N GLU A 184 -13.87 11.38 -4.19
CA GLU A 184 -14.63 10.65 -3.17
C GLU A 184 -13.76 9.70 -2.35
N ARG A 185 -14.06 9.60 -1.05
CA ARG A 185 -13.42 8.66 -0.13
C ARG A 185 -14.30 7.41 0.01
N SER A 186 -13.68 6.24 0.06
CA SER A 186 -14.34 4.99 0.43
C SER A 186 -14.02 4.63 1.87
N LEU A 187 -15.05 4.38 2.67
CA LEU A 187 -14.86 3.71 3.95
C LEU A 187 -14.53 2.23 3.64
N THR A 188 -13.26 1.87 3.70
CA THR A 188 -12.74 0.52 3.39
C THR A 188 -13.46 -0.59 4.15
N ALA A 189 -13.96 -0.29 5.36
CA ALA A 189 -14.77 -1.21 6.17
C ALA A 189 -16.10 -1.59 5.49
N ASP A 190 -16.75 -0.66 4.78
CA ASP A 190 -18.08 -0.87 4.20
C ASP A 190 -18.03 -1.75 2.94
N THR A 191 -16.89 -1.76 2.24
CA THR A 191 -16.72 -2.57 1.01
C THR A 191 -16.35 -4.03 1.27
N ARG A 192 -15.84 -4.38 2.46
CA ARG A 192 -15.60 -5.78 2.86
C ARG A 192 -16.89 -6.50 3.21
N VAL A 193 -17.88 -5.79 3.75
CA VAL A 193 -19.21 -6.34 4.10
C VAL A 193 -19.99 -6.81 2.86
N LEU A 194 -19.61 -6.34 1.66
CA LEU A 194 -20.26 -6.69 0.39
C LEU A 194 -19.83 -8.07 -0.15
N LEU A 195 -18.76 -8.66 0.40
CA LEU A 195 -18.22 -9.90 -0.14
C LEU A 195 -19.05 -11.11 0.29
N ARG A 196 -19.30 -12.02 -0.65
CA ARG A 196 -19.98 -13.28 -0.32
C ARG A 196 -19.10 -14.15 0.55
N GLU A 197 -19.70 -14.77 1.56
CA GLU A 197 -19.03 -15.79 2.39
C GLU A 197 -18.70 -17.07 1.60
N GLN A 198 -19.47 -17.37 0.56
CA GLN A 198 -19.33 -18.58 -0.25
C GLN A 198 -19.29 -18.24 -1.73
N ILE A 199 -18.35 -18.86 -2.44
CA ILE A 199 -18.15 -18.73 -3.88
C ILE A 199 -18.32 -20.10 -4.55
N SER A 200 -18.67 -20.10 -5.84
CA SER A 200 -18.74 -21.35 -6.59
C SER A 200 -17.32 -21.90 -6.86
N HIS A 201 -17.21 -23.21 -7.04
CA HIS A 201 -15.94 -23.80 -7.50
C HIS A 201 -15.53 -23.30 -8.89
N GLU A 202 -16.47 -22.86 -9.71
CA GLU A 202 -16.19 -22.28 -11.02
C GLU A 202 -15.48 -20.93 -10.89
N ASP A 203 -16.03 -20.03 -10.07
CA ASP A 203 -15.43 -18.72 -9.79
C ASP A 203 -14.05 -18.88 -9.13
N ALA A 204 -13.93 -19.82 -8.19
CA ALA A 204 -12.65 -20.12 -7.55
C ALA A 204 -11.59 -20.56 -8.58
N ARG A 205 -11.93 -21.51 -9.48
CA ARG A 205 -11.02 -21.95 -10.55
C ARG A 205 -10.68 -20.82 -11.52
N PHE A 206 -11.67 -19.99 -11.87
CA PHE A 206 -11.47 -18.84 -12.74
C PHE A 206 -10.40 -17.92 -12.14
N ASN A 207 -10.60 -17.46 -10.91
CA ASN A 207 -9.67 -16.55 -10.26
C ASN A 207 -8.28 -17.16 -10.03
N VAL A 208 -8.20 -18.44 -9.64
CA VAL A 208 -6.90 -19.14 -9.52
C VAL A 208 -6.16 -19.14 -10.86
N SER A 209 -6.85 -19.40 -11.97
CA SER A 209 -6.23 -19.36 -13.31
C SER A 209 -5.75 -17.95 -13.67
N ARG A 210 -6.51 -16.91 -13.32
CA ARG A 210 -6.18 -15.52 -13.63
C ARG A 210 -5.04 -15.00 -12.76
N ALA A 211 -5.03 -15.30 -11.47
CA ALA A 211 -3.94 -14.92 -10.57
C ALA A 211 -2.62 -15.59 -10.97
N ALA A 212 -2.63 -16.87 -11.35
CA ALA A 212 -1.46 -17.54 -11.88
C ALA A 212 -0.96 -16.91 -13.20
N LEU A 213 -1.89 -16.57 -14.10
CA LEU A 213 -1.58 -15.87 -15.35
C LEU A 213 -1.03 -14.47 -15.10
N LEU A 214 -1.52 -13.78 -14.07
CA LEU A 214 -1.13 -12.41 -13.75
C LEU A 214 0.32 -12.30 -13.30
N VAL A 215 0.83 -13.28 -12.56
CA VAL A 215 2.27 -13.33 -12.24
C VAL A 215 3.09 -13.35 -13.54
N VAL A 216 2.74 -14.22 -14.50
CA VAL A 216 3.41 -14.30 -15.80
C VAL A 216 3.23 -13.01 -16.61
N ALA A 217 2.04 -12.40 -16.58
CA ALA A 217 1.76 -11.18 -17.32
C ALA A 217 2.53 -9.97 -16.78
N LEU A 218 2.68 -9.87 -15.45
CA LEU A 218 3.43 -8.80 -14.81
C LEU A 218 4.94 -8.91 -15.04
N THR A 219 5.49 -10.11 -15.23
CA THR A 219 6.94 -10.32 -15.31
C THR A 219 7.48 -10.56 -16.71
N GLU A 220 6.74 -11.29 -17.56
CA GLU A 220 7.26 -11.83 -18.83
C GLU A 220 6.35 -11.57 -20.04
N ARG A 221 5.03 -11.57 -19.85
CA ARG A 221 4.05 -11.55 -20.95
C ARG A 221 3.01 -10.44 -20.76
N PRO A 222 3.42 -9.16 -20.82
CA PRO A 222 2.51 -8.05 -20.58
C PRO A 222 1.36 -7.97 -21.61
N ASP A 223 1.48 -8.65 -22.75
CA ASP A 223 0.38 -8.85 -23.71
C ASP A 223 -0.83 -9.61 -23.13
N LEU A 224 -0.64 -10.35 -22.04
CA LEU A 224 -1.68 -11.13 -21.36
C LEU A 224 -2.39 -10.35 -20.25
N LEU A 225 -2.00 -9.11 -19.96
CA LEU A 225 -2.54 -8.31 -18.84
C LEU A 225 -4.07 -8.19 -18.88
N MET A 226 -4.67 -8.04 -20.06
CA MET A 226 -6.13 -7.93 -20.18
C MET A 226 -6.85 -9.16 -19.65
N ALA A 227 -6.44 -10.37 -20.06
CA ALA A 227 -7.01 -11.61 -19.57
C ALA A 227 -6.65 -11.80 -18.08
N ALA A 228 -5.41 -11.53 -17.71
CA ALA A 228 -4.89 -11.79 -16.38
C ALA A 228 -5.47 -10.90 -15.27
N THR A 229 -6.01 -9.74 -15.61
CA THR A 229 -6.64 -8.80 -14.66
C THR A 229 -8.14 -9.02 -14.48
N GLU A 230 -8.70 -10.07 -15.07
CA GLU A 230 -10.10 -10.46 -14.85
C GLU A 230 -10.30 -11.03 -13.44
N ASP A 231 -11.41 -10.65 -12.81
CA ASP A 231 -11.78 -11.09 -11.46
C ASP A 231 -13.29 -11.30 -11.38
N VAL A 232 -13.68 -12.35 -10.66
CA VAL A 232 -15.08 -12.62 -10.32
C VAL A 232 -15.33 -12.74 -8.81
N LEU A 233 -14.31 -12.51 -7.96
CA LEU A 233 -14.42 -12.70 -6.52
C LEU A 233 -14.73 -11.43 -5.74
N HIS A 234 -14.33 -10.24 -6.20
CA HIS A 234 -14.53 -9.02 -5.41
C HIS A 234 -14.90 -7.78 -6.22
N GLN A 235 -14.42 -7.63 -7.45
CA GLN A 235 -14.64 -6.40 -8.21
C GLN A 235 -16.10 -6.22 -8.59
N SER A 236 -16.76 -7.30 -9.03
CA SER A 236 -18.19 -7.28 -9.38
C SER A 236 -19.08 -7.04 -8.16
N GLU A 237 -18.70 -7.55 -7.00
CA GLU A 237 -19.43 -7.41 -5.74
C GLU A 237 -19.31 -6.00 -5.17
N ARG A 238 -18.16 -5.36 -5.35
CA ARG A 238 -17.90 -3.98 -4.95
C ARG A 238 -18.48 -2.94 -5.90
N ALA A 239 -18.75 -3.30 -7.15
CA ALA A 239 -19.21 -2.38 -8.18
C ALA A 239 -20.47 -1.56 -7.82
N PRO A 240 -21.52 -2.13 -7.18
CA PRO A 240 -22.71 -1.35 -6.80
C PRO A 240 -22.43 -0.24 -5.78
N ALA A 241 -21.42 -0.41 -4.92
CA ALA A 241 -21.05 0.60 -3.92
C ALA A 241 -20.15 1.71 -4.49
N MET A 242 -19.55 1.50 -5.66
CA MET A 242 -18.70 2.48 -6.34
C MET A 242 -19.05 2.56 -7.84
N PRO A 243 -20.26 3.07 -8.19
CA PRO A 243 -20.74 3.06 -9.57
C PRO A 243 -19.81 3.78 -10.55
N ALA A 244 -19.26 4.93 -10.16
CA ALA A 244 -18.34 5.71 -11.00
C ALA A 244 -17.04 4.95 -11.29
N SER A 245 -16.42 4.33 -10.28
CA SER A 245 -15.24 3.49 -10.44
C SER A 245 -15.53 2.27 -11.33
N ALA A 246 -16.67 1.62 -11.11
CA ALA A 246 -17.08 0.45 -11.90
C ALA A 246 -17.37 0.82 -13.36
N GLU A 247 -17.96 1.98 -13.60
CA GLU A 247 -18.19 2.52 -14.94
C GLU A 247 -16.86 2.81 -15.65
N TYR A 248 -15.95 3.51 -14.97
CA TYR A 248 -14.68 3.90 -15.57
C TYR A 248 -13.76 2.71 -15.83
N LEU A 249 -13.72 1.73 -14.92
CA LEU A 249 -13.04 0.46 -15.12
C LEU A 249 -13.55 -0.24 -16.38
N ARG A 250 -14.88 -0.33 -16.57
CA ARG A 250 -15.46 -0.94 -17.78
C ARG A 250 -15.11 -0.15 -19.03
N LEU A 251 -15.09 1.18 -18.98
CA LEU A 251 -14.66 2.01 -20.11
C LEU A 251 -13.21 1.68 -20.49
N LEU A 252 -12.27 1.78 -19.54
CA LEU A 252 -10.86 1.50 -19.79
C LEU A 252 -10.64 0.10 -20.38
N ARG A 253 -11.32 -0.92 -19.84
CA ARG A 253 -11.26 -2.29 -20.39
C ARG A 253 -11.83 -2.41 -21.80
N ARG A 254 -12.87 -1.65 -22.17
CA ARG A 254 -13.38 -1.60 -23.57
C ARG A 254 -12.36 -0.99 -24.54
N HIS A 255 -11.48 -0.11 -24.05
CA HIS A 255 -10.33 0.42 -24.80
C HIS A 255 -9.09 -0.49 -24.71
N ASN A 256 -9.25 -1.74 -24.28
CA ASN A 256 -8.17 -2.72 -24.15
C ASN A 256 -7.05 -2.30 -23.18
N ILE A 257 -7.41 -1.58 -22.11
CA ILE A 257 -6.49 -1.17 -21.04
C ILE A 257 -6.76 -2.04 -19.81
N ALA A 258 -5.75 -2.80 -19.37
CA ALA A 258 -5.89 -3.74 -18.27
C ALA A 258 -6.05 -2.99 -16.94
N THR A 259 -7.29 -2.80 -16.52
CA THR A 259 -7.64 -1.98 -15.35
C THR A 259 -8.33 -2.81 -14.29
N THR A 260 -7.97 -2.56 -13.04
CA THR A 260 -8.54 -3.20 -11.84
C THR A 260 -8.87 -2.16 -10.77
N LEU A 261 -9.71 -2.53 -9.80
CA LEU A 261 -9.80 -1.78 -8.56
C LEU A 261 -8.42 -1.78 -7.87
N SER A 262 -8.00 -0.63 -7.35
CA SER A 262 -6.82 -0.53 -6.49
C SER A 262 -7.23 -0.94 -5.06
N GLY A 263 -6.83 -2.14 -4.63
CA GLY A 263 -7.29 -2.72 -3.37
C GLY A 263 -8.82 -2.85 -3.33
N ALA A 264 -9.46 -2.16 -2.38
CA ALA A 264 -10.91 -2.11 -2.23
C ALA A 264 -11.57 -0.91 -2.95
N GLY A 265 -10.80 -0.09 -3.68
CA GLY A 265 -11.30 1.12 -4.32
C GLY A 265 -11.38 2.34 -3.38
N PRO A 266 -11.90 3.48 -3.87
CA PRO A 266 -12.53 3.65 -5.18
C PRO A 266 -11.53 3.99 -6.30
N SER A 267 -10.23 4.08 -6.01
CA SER A 267 -9.22 4.26 -7.06
C SER A 267 -9.12 3.02 -7.96
N LEU A 268 -8.70 3.26 -9.19
CA LEU A 268 -8.35 2.23 -10.17
C LEU A 268 -6.86 2.25 -10.43
N ILE A 269 -6.31 1.09 -10.77
CA ILE A 269 -4.96 0.97 -11.33
C ILE A 269 -5.09 0.39 -12.74
N ALA A 270 -4.54 1.08 -13.72
CA ALA A 270 -4.43 0.64 -15.09
C ALA A 270 -2.99 0.27 -15.40
N LEU A 271 -2.81 -0.91 -16.01
CA LEU A 271 -1.54 -1.44 -16.48
C LEU A 271 -1.60 -1.55 -18.01
N THR A 272 -0.63 -0.99 -18.70
CA THR A 272 -0.61 -0.95 -20.17
C THR A 272 0.81 -1.01 -20.71
N THR A 273 0.98 -1.56 -21.91
CA THR A 273 2.24 -1.48 -22.66
C THR A 273 2.31 -0.27 -23.58
N ALA A 274 1.20 0.45 -23.74
CA ALA A 274 1.20 1.73 -24.41
C ALA A 274 1.78 2.79 -23.47
N PRO A 275 2.65 3.69 -23.94
CA PRO A 275 3.26 4.71 -23.11
C PRO A 275 2.24 5.73 -22.60
N GLU A 276 1.11 5.91 -23.30
CA GLU A 276 0.07 6.88 -22.98
C GLU A 276 -1.32 6.23 -23.03
N LEU A 277 -2.24 6.72 -22.19
CA LEU A 277 -3.65 6.39 -22.29
C LEU A 277 -4.33 7.23 -23.39
N PRO A 278 -5.35 6.70 -24.10
CA PRO A 278 -6.12 7.47 -25.07
C PRO A 278 -6.72 8.76 -24.46
N SER A 279 -6.67 9.88 -25.19
CA SER A 279 -7.18 11.16 -24.67
C SER A 279 -8.66 11.09 -24.28
N GLU A 280 -9.49 10.36 -25.03
CA GLU A 280 -10.90 10.10 -24.72
C GLU A 280 -11.09 9.52 -23.31
N VAL A 281 -10.30 8.52 -22.91
CA VAL A 281 -10.46 7.90 -21.59
C VAL A 281 -9.97 8.84 -20.49
N MET A 282 -8.91 9.62 -20.76
CA MET A 282 -8.40 10.63 -19.84
C MET A 282 -9.43 11.74 -19.59
N GLU A 283 -9.98 12.32 -20.65
CA GLU A 283 -11.02 13.35 -20.61
C GLU A 283 -12.27 12.84 -19.89
N TYR A 284 -12.67 11.59 -20.16
CA TYR A 284 -13.81 10.97 -19.48
C TYR A 284 -13.58 10.85 -17.98
N GLY A 285 -12.44 10.29 -17.57
CA GLY A 285 -12.10 10.11 -16.15
C GLY A 285 -12.08 11.44 -15.41
N THR A 286 -11.46 12.48 -15.98
CA THR A 286 -11.49 13.83 -15.40
C THR A 286 -12.90 14.39 -15.29
N LYS A 287 -13.73 14.20 -16.33
CA LYS A 287 -15.13 14.66 -16.33
C LYS A 287 -15.97 14.02 -15.21
N ILE A 288 -15.69 12.76 -14.86
CA ILE A 288 -16.38 12.05 -13.77
C ILE A 288 -15.65 12.16 -12.42
N GLY A 289 -14.69 13.08 -12.27
CA GLY A 289 -14.07 13.41 -10.99
C GLY A 289 -12.85 12.57 -10.59
N PHE A 290 -12.18 11.92 -11.55
CA PHE A 290 -10.93 11.21 -11.33
C PHE A 290 -9.72 12.05 -11.74
N THR A 291 -8.76 12.16 -10.85
CA THR A 291 -7.39 12.57 -11.18
C THR A 291 -6.63 11.35 -11.67
N ILE A 292 -6.07 11.41 -12.89
CA ILE A 292 -5.34 10.30 -13.48
C ILE A 292 -3.87 10.66 -13.52
N THR A 293 -3.04 9.83 -12.90
CA THR A 293 -1.61 10.09 -12.73
C THR A 293 -0.83 8.91 -13.26
N GLU A 294 0.10 9.17 -14.19
CA GLU A 294 1.13 8.20 -14.55
C GLU A 294 2.04 7.97 -13.34
N MET A 295 2.33 6.71 -13.05
CA MET A 295 3.16 6.28 -11.93
C MET A 295 4.21 5.29 -12.42
N THR A 296 5.29 5.18 -11.66
CA THR A 296 6.23 4.06 -11.79
C THR A 296 6.03 3.09 -10.63
N ALA A 297 6.62 1.91 -10.75
CA ALA A 297 6.75 1.01 -9.60
C ALA A 297 7.43 1.76 -8.45
N GLY A 298 6.84 1.65 -7.26
CA GLY A 298 7.34 2.26 -6.04
C GLY A 298 8.61 1.57 -5.56
N GLU A 299 9.45 2.36 -4.91
CA GLU A 299 10.68 1.88 -4.28
C GLU A 299 10.38 1.17 -2.94
N PRO A 300 11.27 0.26 -2.50
CA PRO A 300 11.20 -0.32 -1.16
C PRO A 300 11.22 0.78 -0.08
N ALA A 301 10.64 0.50 1.08
CA ALA A 301 10.69 1.41 2.22
C ALA A 301 12.15 1.74 2.56
N ARG A 302 12.47 3.04 2.57
CA ARG A 302 13.82 3.52 2.91
C ARG A 302 13.77 4.20 4.27
N TRP A 303 14.83 4.01 5.04
CA TRP A 303 15.03 4.75 6.28
C TRP A 303 16.48 5.18 6.39
N SER A 304 16.73 6.25 7.14
CA SER A 304 18.07 6.83 7.28
C SER A 304 18.30 7.37 8.69
N PRO A 305 19.45 7.06 9.31
CA PRO A 305 19.86 7.64 10.58
C PRO A 305 20.40 9.07 10.39
N GLY A 306 20.27 9.92 11.41
CA GLY A 306 20.99 11.19 11.52
C GLY A 306 20.55 12.30 10.55
N VAL A 307 19.29 12.29 10.10
CA VAL A 307 18.79 13.33 9.19
C VAL A 307 18.73 14.69 9.88
N THR A 308 19.28 15.70 9.23
CA THR A 308 19.16 17.09 9.68
C THR A 308 17.77 17.59 9.29
N VAL A 309 16.89 17.81 10.25
CA VAL A 309 15.59 18.46 10.01
C VAL A 309 15.89 19.89 9.57
N VAL A 310 15.70 20.22 8.30
CA VAL A 310 15.67 21.62 7.87
C VAL A 310 14.36 22.19 8.40
N GLY A 311 14.47 23.07 9.41
CA GLY A 311 13.33 23.68 10.10
C GLY A 311 12.52 24.64 9.26
#